data_AF-A0A7K2NM92-F1
#
_entry.id   AF-A0A7K2NM92-F1
#
_cell.length_a   1.000
_cell.length_b   1.000
_cell.length_c   1.000
_cell.angle_alpha   90.00
_cell.angle_beta   90.00
_cell.angle_gamma   90.00
#
_symmetry.space_group_name_H-M   'P 1'
#
loop_
_entity.id
_entity.type
_entity.pdbx_description
1 polymer ?
#
loop_
_entity_poly.entity_id
_entity_poly.type
_entity_poly.pdbx_seq_one_letter_code
_entity_poly.pdbx_strand_id
1 'polypeptide(L)'
;YEDRARAFAGTVCLSSDTGHAVHPNYAERHDPTHHPRVNGGPILKVNVNNRYATDGSGRAVFAAACEKADIPFQTFVSNNSMPCGTTIGPITAARHGISTVDIGVAILSMHSARELCGADDPHLLANALVAFLQP
;
A
#
# COMPACT_ATOMS: atom_id res chain seq x y z
N TYR A 1 4.67 -26.37 17.00
CA TYR A 1 3.76 -26.14 15.85
C TYR A 1 2.66 -25.18 16.23
N GLU A 2 1.93 -25.45 17.33
CA GLU A 2 0.85 -24.59 17.85
C GLU A 2 1.30 -23.16 18.18
N ASP A 3 2.45 -22.97 18.84
CA ASP A 3 2.97 -21.62 19.15
C ASP A 3 3.22 -20.77 17.92
N ARG A 4 3.77 -21.37 16.87
CA ARG A 4 4.01 -20.68 15.59
C ARG A 4 2.69 -20.28 14.94
N ALA A 5 1.70 -21.17 14.93
CA ALA A 5 0.38 -20.88 14.38
C ALA A 5 -0.32 -19.76 15.16
N ARG A 6 -0.25 -19.78 16.51
CA ARG A 6 -0.77 -18.71 17.37
C ARG A 6 -0.09 -17.38 17.11
N ALA A 7 1.24 -17.38 16.99
CA ALA A 7 2.00 -16.17 16.69
C ALA A 7 1.59 -15.58 15.32
N PHE A 8 1.48 -16.41 14.28
CA PHE A 8 1.08 -15.94 12.95
C PHE A 8 -0.36 -15.43 12.90
N ALA A 9 -1.29 -16.07 13.61
CA ALA A 9 -2.69 -15.63 13.68
C ALA A 9 -2.86 -14.23 14.31
N GLY A 10 -1.96 -13.85 15.23
CA GLY A 10 -1.93 -12.50 15.82
C GLY A 10 -1.02 -11.51 15.08
N THR A 11 -0.37 -11.93 13.99
CA THR A 11 0.57 -11.08 13.24
C THR A 11 -0.14 -10.35 12.11
N VAL A 12 0.20 -9.07 11.93
CA VAL A 12 -0.11 -8.30 10.73
C VAL A 12 1.20 -7.88 10.07
N CYS A 13 1.26 -7.96 8.74
CA CYS A 13 2.41 -7.57 7.94
C CYS A 13 2.04 -6.39 7.01
N LEU A 14 2.87 -5.34 7.01
CA LEU A 14 2.78 -4.30 5.98
C LEU A 14 3.76 -4.64 4.84
N SER A 15 3.22 -4.98 3.67
CA SER A 15 3.94 -5.14 2.41
C SER A 15 4.12 -3.77 1.77
N SER A 16 5.29 -3.17 1.97
CA SER A 16 5.60 -1.82 1.47
C SER A 16 6.32 -1.88 0.13
N ASP A 17 5.68 -1.34 -0.91
CA ASP A 17 6.26 -1.18 -2.24
C ASP A 17 5.75 0.12 -2.87
N THR A 18 6.39 0.69 -3.87
CA THR A 18 5.89 1.90 -4.54
C THR A 18 4.62 1.63 -5.37
N GLY A 19 3.85 2.67 -5.68
CA GLY A 19 2.70 2.58 -6.58
C GLY A 19 2.58 3.82 -7.47
N HIS A 20 1.63 3.82 -8.39
CA HIS A 20 1.58 4.85 -9.42
C HIS A 20 0.82 6.09 -8.97
N ALA A 21 1.52 7.22 -8.87
CA ALA A 21 0.87 8.53 -8.89
C ALA A 21 0.20 8.76 -10.25
N VAL A 22 -0.90 9.51 -10.28
CA VAL A 22 -1.56 9.90 -11.53
C VAL A 22 -0.60 10.73 -12.38
N HIS A 23 -0.31 10.27 -13.59
CA HIS A 23 0.60 10.97 -14.48
C HIS A 23 -0.16 12.10 -15.19
N PRO A 24 0.31 13.36 -15.14
CA PRO A 24 -0.44 14.50 -15.69
C PRO A 24 -0.68 14.41 -17.20
N ASN A 25 0.25 13.77 -17.94
CA ASN A 25 0.10 13.56 -19.39
C ASN A 25 -0.68 12.30 -19.76
N TYR A 26 -1.00 11.42 -18.80
CA TYR A 26 -1.60 10.10 -19.07
C TYR A 26 -2.63 9.73 -17.98
N ALA A 27 -3.48 10.68 -17.58
CA ALA A 27 -4.44 10.47 -16.50
C ALA A 27 -5.46 9.36 -16.80
N GLU A 28 -5.75 9.14 -18.09
CA GLU A 28 -6.62 8.07 -18.58
C GLU A 28 -6.11 6.65 -18.28
N ARG A 29 -4.84 6.51 -17.84
CA ARG A 29 -4.25 5.24 -17.41
C ARG A 29 -4.67 4.82 -16.01
N HIS A 30 -5.18 5.74 -15.19
CA HIS A 30 -5.62 5.48 -13.83
C HIS A 30 -7.11 5.14 -13.75
N ASP A 31 -7.54 4.62 -12.61
CA ASP A 31 -8.95 4.46 -12.30
C ASP A 31 -9.60 5.84 -12.18
N PRO A 32 -10.78 6.08 -12.78
CA PRO A 32 -11.40 7.41 -12.84
C PRO A 32 -11.76 8.00 -11.46
N THR A 33 -11.80 7.16 -10.41
CA THR A 33 -12.13 7.57 -9.04
C THR A 33 -10.95 7.55 -8.07
N HIS A 34 -9.81 6.95 -8.46
CA HIS A 34 -8.62 6.82 -7.61
C HIS A 34 -7.38 7.39 -8.29
N HIS A 35 -7.05 8.63 -7.93
CA HIS A 35 -5.92 9.37 -8.50
C HIS A 35 -4.90 9.77 -7.41
N PRO A 36 -4.07 8.84 -6.91
CA PRO A 36 -3.03 9.20 -5.96
C PRO A 36 -2.10 10.27 -6.52
N ARG A 37 -1.73 11.23 -5.67
CA ARG A 37 -0.82 12.32 -6.00
C ARG A 37 0.44 12.22 -5.14
N VAL A 38 1.55 12.70 -5.69
CA VAL A 38 2.76 12.95 -4.91
C VAL A 38 2.49 13.99 -3.81
N ASN A 39 3.14 13.87 -2.67
CA ASN A 39 2.91 14.64 -1.44
C ASN A 39 1.47 14.56 -0.91
N GLY A 40 0.71 13.53 -1.31
CA GLY A 40 -0.63 13.27 -0.78
C GLY A 40 -0.65 12.29 0.39
N GLY A 41 0.52 11.81 0.82
CA GLY A 41 0.66 10.77 1.82
C GLY A 41 0.73 9.36 1.21
N PRO A 42 1.07 8.35 2.03
CA PRO A 42 1.20 6.97 1.58
C PRO A 42 -0.09 6.45 0.93
N ILE A 43 0.07 5.48 0.04
CA ILE A 43 -1.04 4.83 -0.65
C ILE A 43 -1.36 3.49 0.01
N LEU A 44 -2.65 3.22 0.17
CA LEU A 44 -3.22 1.90 0.47
C LEU A 44 -3.65 1.26 -0.85
N LYS A 45 -3.04 0.13 -1.21
CA LYS A 45 -3.27 -0.52 -2.51
C LYS A 45 -4.31 -1.61 -2.38
N VAL A 46 -5.34 -1.58 -3.21
CA VAL A 46 -6.43 -2.56 -3.22
C VAL A 46 -6.63 -3.08 -4.64
N ASN A 47 -6.82 -4.39 -4.77
CA ASN A 47 -7.14 -5.01 -6.05
C ASN A 47 -8.00 -6.26 -5.84
N VAL A 48 -9.11 -6.36 -6.56
CA VAL A 48 -10.08 -7.47 -6.42
C VAL A 48 -9.51 -8.84 -6.77
N ASN A 49 -8.47 -8.91 -7.60
CA ASN A 49 -7.83 -10.15 -8.03
C ASN A 49 -6.65 -10.54 -7.13
N ASN A 50 -6.52 -9.97 -5.94
CA ASN A 50 -5.41 -10.19 -5.02
C ASN A 50 -4.03 -9.95 -5.67
N ARG A 51 -3.91 -8.93 -6.54
CA ARG A 51 -2.60 -8.38 -6.93
C ARG A 51 -1.91 -7.65 -5.77
N TYR A 52 -2.72 -7.27 -4.79
CA TYR A 52 -2.37 -6.73 -3.49
C TYR A 52 -3.18 -7.53 -2.45
N ALA A 53 -2.61 -7.82 -1.29
CA ALA A 53 -3.22 -8.63 -0.24
C ALA A 53 -4.23 -7.85 0.64
N THR A 54 -4.27 -6.52 0.50
CA THR A 54 -5.14 -5.65 1.29
C THR A 54 -6.62 -6.02 1.16
N ASP A 55 -7.27 -6.27 2.30
CA ASP A 55 -8.71 -6.42 2.45
C ASP A 55 -9.31 -5.34 3.36
N GLY A 56 -10.59 -5.49 3.74
CA GLY A 56 -11.29 -4.54 4.59
C GLY A 56 -10.69 -4.40 6.00
N SER A 57 -10.25 -5.51 6.59
CA SER A 57 -9.60 -5.51 7.92
C SER A 57 -8.21 -4.88 7.84
N GLY A 58 -7.44 -5.21 6.80
CA GLY A 58 -6.14 -4.61 6.53
C GLY A 58 -6.21 -3.10 6.32
N ARG A 59 -7.26 -2.62 5.63
CA ARG A 59 -7.55 -1.19 5.51
C ARG A 59 -7.73 -0.53 6.87
N ALA A 60 -8.51 -1.13 7.76
CA ALA A 60 -8.75 -0.58 9.09
C ALA A 60 -7.45 -0.47 9.90
N VAL A 61 -6.58 -1.48 9.83
CA VAL A 61 -5.26 -1.45 10.50
C VAL A 61 -4.41 -0.30 10.00
N PHE A 62 -4.29 -0.13 8.68
CA PHE A 62 -3.46 0.94 8.13
C PHE A 62 -4.06 2.33 8.36
N ALA A 63 -5.39 2.47 8.28
CA ALA A 63 -6.08 3.71 8.58
C ALA A 63 -5.85 4.15 10.05
N ALA A 64 -5.95 3.22 11.00
CA ALA A 64 -5.68 3.49 12.42
C ALA A 64 -4.22 3.92 12.65
N ALA A 65 -3.26 3.31 11.94
CA ALA A 65 -1.86 3.73 12.01
C ALA A 65 -1.65 5.15 11.48
N CYS A 66 -2.29 5.51 10.36
CA CYS A 66 -2.24 6.86 9.80
C CYS A 66 -2.90 7.90 10.71
N GLU A 67 -4.06 7.57 11.30
CA GLU A 67 -4.78 8.42 12.26
C GLU A 67 -3.93 8.68 13.51
N LYS A 68 -3.30 7.63 14.06
CA LYS A 68 -2.39 7.75 15.20
C LYS A 68 -1.18 8.63 14.92
N ALA A 69 -0.67 8.61 13.69
CA ALA A 69 0.44 9.46 13.26
C ALA A 69 0.01 10.87 12.81
N ASP A 70 -1.30 11.17 12.78
CA ASP A 70 -1.87 12.40 12.24
C ASP A 70 -1.40 12.71 10.80
N ILE A 71 -1.44 11.69 9.94
CA ILE A 71 -1.05 11.81 8.53
C ILE A 71 -2.19 11.42 7.57
N PRO A 72 -2.25 12.05 6.38
CA PRO A 72 -3.16 11.61 5.34
C PRO A 72 -2.67 10.31 4.70
N PHE A 73 -3.61 9.55 4.12
CA PHE A 73 -3.29 8.48 3.18
C PHE A 73 -4.26 8.49 2.00
N GLN A 74 -3.87 7.88 0.89
CA GLN A 74 -4.65 7.81 -0.34
C GLN A 74 -4.98 6.36 -0.66
N THR A 75 -6.07 6.12 -1.39
CA THR A 75 -6.38 4.77 -1.88
C THR A 75 -5.93 4.63 -3.34
N PHE A 76 -5.22 3.55 -3.65
CA PHE A 76 -4.86 3.17 -5.01
C PHE A 76 -5.65 1.91 -5.42
N VAL A 77 -6.33 2.00 -6.55
CA VAL A 77 -6.95 0.88 -7.25
C VAL A 77 -6.49 0.93 -8.70
N SER A 78 -6.18 -0.22 -9.28
CA SER A 78 -5.83 -0.30 -10.70
C SER A 78 -7.06 -0.10 -11.58
N ASN A 79 -6.91 0.56 -12.72
CA ASN A 79 -7.96 0.61 -13.73
C ASN A 79 -8.31 -0.80 -14.24
N ASN A 80 -9.59 -1.19 -14.17
CA ASN A 80 -10.05 -2.53 -14.57
C ASN A 80 -9.80 -2.88 -16.04
N SER A 81 -9.64 -1.89 -16.91
CA SER A 81 -9.31 -2.08 -18.33
C SER A 81 -7.81 -2.29 -18.58
N MET A 82 -6.97 -2.27 -17.54
CA MET A 82 -5.52 -2.42 -17.66
C MET A 82 -4.99 -3.49 -16.71
N PRO A 83 -4.02 -4.31 -17.14
CA PRO A 83 -3.36 -5.24 -16.24
C PRO A 83 -2.56 -4.46 -15.18
N CYS A 84 -2.54 -5.00 -13.97
CA CYS A 84 -1.77 -4.48 -12.85
C CYS A 84 -0.66 -5.47 -12.49
N GLY A 85 0.51 -4.94 -12.12
CA GLY A 85 1.56 -5.73 -11.47
C GLY A 85 1.09 -6.33 -10.14
N THR A 86 1.90 -7.22 -9.58
CA THR A 86 1.70 -7.81 -8.25
C THR A 86 2.85 -7.44 -7.34
N THR A 87 2.63 -7.49 -6.03
CA THR A 87 3.69 -7.31 -5.01
C THR A 87 4.04 -8.66 -4.37
N ILE A 88 4.93 -8.61 -3.37
CA ILE A 88 5.16 -9.74 -2.47
C ILE A 88 4.01 -9.98 -1.48
N GLY A 89 3.09 -9.03 -1.31
CA GLY A 89 2.02 -9.11 -0.31
C GLY A 89 1.19 -10.39 -0.41
N PRO A 90 0.59 -10.71 -1.58
CA PRO A 90 -0.13 -11.97 -1.78
C PRO A 90 0.71 -13.22 -1.54
N ILE A 91 2.02 -13.18 -1.87
CA ILE A 91 2.94 -14.29 -1.64
C ILE A 91 3.18 -14.48 -0.13
N THR A 92 3.40 -13.40 0.61
CA THR A 92 3.57 -13.40 2.07
C THR A 92 2.31 -13.94 2.76
N ALA A 93 1.13 -13.45 2.37
CA ALA A 93 -0.14 -13.91 2.90
C ALA A 93 -0.35 -15.41 2.64
N ALA A 94 -0.17 -15.87 1.40
CA ALA A 94 -0.39 -17.27 1.04
C ALA A 94 0.63 -18.24 1.67
N ARG A 95 1.90 -17.83 1.79
CA ARG A 95 2.95 -18.71 2.36
C ARG A 95 2.90 -18.81 3.88
N HIS A 96 2.46 -17.75 4.57
CA HIS A 96 2.53 -17.69 6.02
C HIS A 96 1.16 -17.71 6.71
N GLY A 97 0.07 -17.45 5.99
CA GLY A 97 -1.26 -17.27 6.59
C GLY A 97 -1.36 -16.01 7.45
N ILE A 98 -0.50 -15.02 7.18
CA ILE A 98 -0.43 -13.75 7.93
C ILE A 98 -1.27 -12.70 7.21
N SER A 99 -2.10 -11.98 7.95
CA SER A 99 -2.83 -10.81 7.43
C SER A 99 -1.83 -9.79 6.89
N THR A 100 -1.90 -9.51 5.58
CA THR A 100 -0.91 -8.67 4.89
C THR A 100 -1.61 -7.49 4.22
N VAL A 101 -1.07 -6.30 4.41
CA VAL A 101 -1.60 -5.04 3.86
C VAL A 101 -0.57 -4.45 2.91
N ASP A 102 -0.95 -4.19 1.66
CA ASP A 102 -0.10 -3.56 0.68
C ASP A 102 -0.24 -2.04 0.70
N ILE A 103 0.89 -1.39 0.96
CA ILE A 103 1.01 0.05 1.13
C ILE A 103 2.22 0.57 0.35
N GLY A 104 2.40 1.89 0.29
CA GLY A 104 3.50 2.45 -0.49
C GLY A 104 3.58 3.96 -0.54
N VAL A 105 4.56 4.43 -1.32
CA VAL A 105 4.64 5.81 -1.81
C VAL A 105 4.16 5.86 -3.25
N ALA A 106 3.38 6.90 -3.60
CA ALA A 106 3.01 7.18 -4.97
C ALA A 106 4.20 7.80 -5.71
N ILE A 107 4.60 7.18 -6.83
CA ILE A 107 5.72 7.63 -7.66
C ILE A 107 5.30 7.79 -9.12
N LEU A 108 6.07 8.57 -9.87
CA LEU A 108 6.07 8.62 -11.32
C LEU A 108 7.30 7.89 -11.87
N SER A 109 7.17 7.45 -13.12
CA SER A 109 8.26 6.80 -13.87
C SER A 109 8.80 5.52 -13.22
N MET A 110 7.94 4.72 -12.57
CA MET A 110 8.32 3.43 -11.98
C MET A 110 9.06 2.55 -13.00
N HIS A 111 10.15 1.91 -12.56
CA HIS A 111 11.11 1.14 -13.36
C HIS A 111 12.00 1.94 -14.33
N SER A 112 11.99 3.28 -14.26
CA SER A 112 12.98 4.13 -14.94
C SER A 112 14.33 4.08 -14.22
N ALA A 113 15.42 4.41 -14.93
CA ALA A 113 16.72 4.67 -14.31
C ALA A 113 16.68 5.85 -13.30
N ARG A 114 15.67 6.72 -13.43
CA ARG A 114 15.38 7.81 -12.49
C ARG A 114 13.87 7.96 -12.30
N GLU A 115 13.40 7.55 -11.13
CA GLU A 115 12.01 7.67 -10.69
C GLU A 115 11.79 9.01 -9.97
N LEU A 116 10.52 9.36 -9.71
CA LEU A 116 10.14 10.59 -9.01
C LEU A 116 9.09 10.29 -7.94
N CYS A 117 9.29 10.81 -6.73
CA CYS A 117 8.30 10.78 -5.65
C CYS A 117 8.10 12.19 -5.06
N GLY A 118 7.07 12.35 -4.22
CA GLY A 118 6.92 13.53 -3.40
C GLY A 118 8.00 13.59 -2.32
N ALA A 119 8.51 14.78 -2.00
CA ALA A 119 9.53 14.95 -0.98
C ALA A 119 9.04 14.57 0.43
N ASP A 120 7.75 14.76 0.71
CA ASP A 120 7.15 14.50 2.02
C ASP A 120 6.73 13.03 2.18
N ASP A 121 6.39 12.35 1.09
CA ASP A 121 5.79 11.01 1.14
C ASP A 121 6.66 9.95 1.85
N PRO A 122 8.00 9.90 1.67
CA PRO A 122 8.84 8.97 2.43
C PRO A 122 8.79 9.21 3.94
N HIS A 123 8.74 10.47 4.37
CA HIS A 123 8.65 10.84 5.79
C HIS A 123 7.27 10.46 6.36
N LEU A 124 6.20 10.77 5.64
CA LEU A 124 4.84 10.40 6.04
C LEU A 124 4.68 8.88 6.13
N LEU A 125 5.18 8.13 5.14
CA LEU A 125 5.17 6.67 5.19
C LEU A 125 5.94 6.14 6.40
N ALA A 126 7.14 6.67 6.68
CA ALA A 126 7.93 6.25 7.84
C ALA A 126 7.16 6.47 9.16
N ASN A 127 6.49 7.61 9.32
CA ASN A 127 5.68 7.89 10.51
C ASN A 127 4.49 6.93 10.64
N ALA A 128 3.82 6.59 9.53
CA ALA A 128 2.76 5.58 9.51
C ALA A 128 3.26 4.21 10.00
N LEU A 129 4.43 3.80 9.53
CA LEU A 129 5.05 2.52 9.89
C LEU A 129 5.48 2.49 11.36
N VAL A 130 5.99 3.61 11.89
CA VAL A 130 6.30 3.73 13.32
C VAL A 130 5.02 3.64 14.16
N ALA A 131 3.96 4.35 13.77
CA ALA A 131 2.66 4.31 14.46
C ALA A 131 2.04 2.90 14.44
N PHE A 132 2.17 2.18 13.31
CA PHE A 132 1.73 0.79 13.16
C PHE A 132 2.43 -0.17 14.13
N LEU A 133 3.72 0.03 14.42
CA LEU A 133 4.48 -0.82 15.33
C LEU A 133 4.22 -0.52 16.81
N GLN A 134 3.59 0.60 17.12
CA GLN A 134 3.27 1.00 18.48
C GLN A 134 1.89 0.47 18.90
N PRO A 135 1.73 0.03 20.17
CA PRO A 135 0.45 -0.46 20.70
C PRO A 135 -0.65 0.60 20.73
#